data_AF-A0ABD1UTS3-F1
#
_entry.id   AF-A0ABD1UTS3-F1
#
_cell.length_a   1.000
_cell.length_b   1.000
_cell.length_c   1.000
_cell.angle_alpha   90.00
_cell.angle_beta   90.00
_cell.angle_gamma   90.00
#
_symmetry.space_group_name_H-M   'P 1'
#
loop_
_entity.id
_entity.type
_entity.pdbx_description
1 polymer ?
#
loop_
_entity_poly.entity_id
_entity_poly.type
_entity_poly.pdbx_seq_one_letter_code
_entity_poly.pdbx_strand_id
1 'polypeptide(L)'
;MILQGAQNLVVPIKSNNTGNSKRKQLLKSSLSSPMIYNGVQFYWLTQEDVIRFLLNSIGLFSPIPTLSIDALDIISLEFLAVGYHFPVGAISRALVDQTSVAVVDDYGTLR
;
A
#
# COMPACT_ATOMS: atom_id res chain seq x y z
N MET A 1 -9.68 -1.13 20.84
CA MET A 1 -9.33 0.04 20.01
C MET A 1 -8.17 -0.36 19.12
N ILE A 2 -8.24 -0.06 17.82
CA ILE A 2 -7.16 -0.37 16.88
C ILE A 2 -6.16 0.80 16.95
N LEU A 3 -5.25 0.75 17.92
CA LEU A 3 -4.35 1.87 18.22
C LEU A 3 -3.17 1.98 17.21
N GLN A 4 -2.81 0.88 16.57
CA GLN A 4 -1.74 0.78 15.55
C GLN A 4 -2.26 0.85 14.09
N GLY A 5 -3.54 1.12 13.86
CA GLY A 5 -4.15 0.99 12.53
C GLY A 5 -4.33 -0.47 12.08
N ALA A 6 -4.76 -0.67 10.83
CA ALA A 6 -4.99 -1.99 10.24
C ALA A 6 -4.24 -2.11 8.91
N GLN A 7 -3.55 -3.24 8.69
CA GLN A 7 -2.80 -3.48 7.45
C GLN A 7 -3.69 -3.83 6.25
N ASN A 8 -4.78 -4.53 6.52
CA ASN A 8 -5.73 -4.97 5.50
C ASN A 8 -7.15 -4.72 6.00
N LEU A 9 -7.99 -4.14 5.13
CA LEU A 9 -9.42 -4.02 5.37
C LEU A 9 -10.16 -5.11 4.60
N VAL A 10 -10.92 -5.93 5.32
CA VAL A 10 -11.80 -6.94 4.72
C VAL A 10 -13.16 -6.30 4.48
N VAL A 11 -13.53 -6.14 3.22
CA VAL A 11 -14.80 -5.50 2.85
C VAL A 11 -15.76 -6.54 2.26
N PRO A 12 -16.98 -6.69 2.79
CA PRO A 12 -18.00 -7.52 2.18
C PRO A 12 -18.56 -6.84 0.93
N ILE A 13 -18.59 -7.57 -0.17
CA ILE A 13 -19.26 -7.16 -1.41
C ILE A 13 -20.51 -8.00 -1.57
N LYS A 14 -21.68 -7.36 -1.47
CA LYS A 14 -22.95 -7.99 -1.79
C LYS A 14 -23.00 -8.23 -3.29
N SER A 15 -23.01 -9.50 -3.70
CA SER A 15 -23.24 -9.86 -5.11
C SER A 15 -24.73 -9.72 -5.41
N ASN A 16 -25.21 -8.50 -5.66
CA ASN A 16 -26.52 -8.32 -6.26
C ASN A 16 -26.45 -8.87 -7.69
N ASN A 17 -27.22 -9.93 -7.94
CA ASN A 17 -27.25 -10.67 -9.20
C ASN A 17 -28.09 -9.92 -10.25
N THR A 18 -27.81 -8.63 -10.45
CA THR A 18 -28.52 -7.76 -11.41
C THR A 18 -27.53 -7.25 -12.45
N GLY A 19 -27.87 -7.50 -13.72
CA GLY A 19 -26.95 -7.58 -14.85
C GLY A 19 -26.15 -6.33 -15.24
N ASN A 20 -25.25 -6.56 -16.19
CA ASN A 20 -24.64 -5.59 -17.10
C ASN A 20 -23.72 -4.50 -16.53
N SER A 21 -22.99 -4.75 -15.43
CA SER A 21 -21.93 -3.81 -15.01
C SER A 21 -20.57 -4.19 -15.60
N LYS A 22 -20.21 -3.54 -16.72
CA LYS A 22 -18.84 -3.51 -17.29
C LYS A 22 -17.76 -3.08 -16.28
N ARG A 23 -18.15 -2.56 -15.10
CA ARG A 23 -17.26 -2.19 -13.99
C ARG A 23 -16.58 -3.39 -13.33
N LYS A 24 -17.13 -4.62 -13.44
CA LYS A 24 -16.53 -5.83 -12.86
C LYS A 24 -15.27 -6.32 -13.60
N GLN A 25 -14.98 -5.83 -14.81
CA GLN A 25 -13.79 -6.26 -15.57
C GLN A 25 -12.53 -5.45 -15.22
N LEU A 26 -12.68 -4.22 -14.72
CA LEU A 26 -11.54 -3.35 -14.37
C LEU A 26 -10.88 -3.72 -13.02
N LEU A 27 -11.53 -4.54 -12.20
CA LEU A 27 -11.01 -5.01 -10.92
C LEU A 27 -10.29 -6.37 -11.01
N LYS A 28 -10.22 -6.98 -12.21
CA LYS A 28 -9.65 -8.33 -12.40
C LYS A 28 -8.14 -8.34 -12.59
N SER A 29 -7.47 -7.20 -12.71
CA SER A 29 -6.06 -7.18 -13.11
C SER A 29 -5.05 -7.13 -11.96
N SER A 30 -5.46 -7.10 -10.69
CA SER A 30 -4.48 -7.00 -9.59
C SER A 30 -4.89 -7.53 -8.22
N LEU A 31 -6.10 -8.07 -8.05
CA LEU A 31 -6.60 -8.49 -6.73
C LEU A 31 -6.55 -10.01 -6.55
N SER A 32 -6.02 -10.43 -5.41
CA SER A 32 -6.11 -11.78 -4.87
C SER A 32 -7.52 -12.36 -5.04
N SER A 33 -7.61 -13.64 -5.43
CA SER A 33 -8.88 -14.34 -5.64
C SER A 33 -9.87 -14.10 -4.49
N PRO A 34 -11.13 -13.72 -4.76
CA PRO A 34 -12.10 -13.39 -3.72
C PRO A 34 -12.40 -14.61 -2.85
N MET A 35 -12.40 -14.41 -1.53
CA MET A 35 -12.84 -15.42 -0.57
C MET A 35 -14.37 -15.42 -0.51
N ILE A 36 -14.99 -16.59 -0.75
CA ILE A 36 -16.44 -16.76 -0.69
C ILE A 36 -16.78 -17.48 0.62
N TYR A 37 -17.57 -16.84 1.48
CA TYR A 37 -18.09 -17.45 2.70
C TYR A 37 -19.58 -17.13 2.83
N ASN A 38 -20.41 -18.16 3.01
CA ASN A 38 -21.87 -18.05 3.10
C ASN A 38 -22.53 -17.21 1.99
N GLY A 39 -22.04 -17.33 0.74
CA GLY A 39 -22.58 -16.59 -0.40
C GLY A 39 -22.21 -15.10 -0.47
N VAL A 40 -21.41 -14.60 0.48
CA VAL A 40 -20.86 -13.25 0.47
C VAL A 40 -19.43 -13.30 -0.07
N GLN A 41 -19.10 -12.39 -0.99
CA GLN A 41 -17.74 -12.23 -1.49
C GLN A 41 -17.02 -11.20 -0.62
N PHE A 42 -15.79 -11.52 -0.24
CA PHE A 42 -14.93 -10.60 0.50
C PHE A 42 -13.70 -10.26 -0.33
N TYR A 43 -13.28 -8.99 -0.23
CA TYR A 43 -12.05 -8.49 -0.82
C TYR A 43 -11.18 -7.88 0.27
N TRP A 44 -9.87 -8.00 0.08
CA TRP A 44 -8.87 -7.40 0.96
C TRP A 44 -8.38 -6.12 0.29
N LEU A 45 -8.41 -5.02 1.04
CA LEU A 45 -7.81 -3.77 0.63
C LEU A 45 -6.56 -3.55 1.45
N THR A 46 -5.45 -3.35 0.75
CA THR A 46 -4.18 -2.96 1.37
C THR A 46 -4.16 -1.44 1.60
N GLN A 47 -3.18 -0.96 2.37
CA GLN A 47 -2.90 0.47 2.48
C GLN A 47 -2.66 1.12 1.10
N GLU A 48 -1.97 0.40 0.21
CA GLU A 48 -1.68 0.88 -1.15
C GLU A 48 -2.97 1.12 -1.96
N ASP A 49 -3.96 0.25 -1.81
CA ASP A 49 -5.24 0.39 -2.52
C ASP A 49 -6.01 1.63 -2.11
N VAL A 50 -6.02 1.92 -0.80
CA VAL A 50 -6.66 3.13 -0.25
C VAL A 50 -5.92 4.38 -0.72
N ILE A 51 -4.59 4.39 -0.64
CA ILE A 51 -3.77 5.53 -1.09
C ILE A 51 -3.98 5.77 -2.59
N ARG A 52 -3.93 4.72 -3.43
CA ARG A 52 -4.14 4.84 -4.87
C ARG A 52 -5.51 5.40 -5.22
N PHE A 53 -6.55 4.99 -4.51
CA PHE A 53 -7.90 5.55 -4.69
C PHE A 53 -7.95 7.05 -4.35
N LEU A 54 -7.35 7.44 -3.22
CA LEU A 54 -7.30 8.84 -2.80
C LEU A 54 -6.47 9.69 -3.77
N LEU A 55 -5.28 9.24 -4.15
CA LEU A 55 -4.39 9.96 -5.08
C LEU A 55 -5.00 10.11 -6.48
N ASN A 56 -5.71 9.10 -6.98
CA ASN A 56 -6.43 9.22 -8.26
C ASN A 56 -7.55 10.27 -8.21
N SER A 57 -8.02 10.62 -7.02
CA SER A 57 -9.09 11.61 -6.82
C SER A 57 -8.56 12.95 -6.34
N ILE A 58 -7.32 13.03 -5.84
CA ILE A 58 -6.81 14.21 -5.12
C ILE A 58 -6.68 15.43 -6.02
N GLY A 59 -6.38 15.22 -7.31
CA GLY A 59 -6.31 16.30 -8.30
C GLY A 59 -7.66 16.99 -8.59
N LEU A 60 -8.79 16.41 -8.17
CA LEU A 60 -10.11 17.03 -8.33
C LEU A 60 -10.35 18.17 -7.34
N PHE A 61 -9.64 18.19 -6.20
CA PHE A 61 -9.91 19.12 -5.11
C PHE A 61 -8.65 19.69 -4.45
N SER A 62 -7.46 19.38 -4.98
CA SER A 62 -6.19 19.81 -4.38
C SER A 62 -5.12 20.11 -5.42
N PRO A 63 -4.31 21.17 -5.22
CA PRO A 63 -3.14 21.43 -6.05
C PRO A 63 -1.95 20.52 -5.72
N ILE A 64 -2.05 19.63 -4.72
CA ILE A 64 -0.98 18.72 -4.28
C ILE A 64 -0.26 18.01 -5.44
N PRO A 65 -0.94 17.48 -6.49
CA PRO A 65 -0.25 16.83 -7.61
C PRO A 65 0.68 17.74 -8.42
N THR A 66 0.60 19.07 -8.25
CA THR A 66 1.42 20.06 -8.96
C THR A 66 2.60 20.57 -8.12
N LEU A 67 2.66 20.22 -6.84
CA LEU A 67 3.77 20.57 -5.94
C LEU A 67 4.91 19.56 -6.11
N SER A 68 6.16 20.00 -5.92
CA SER A 68 7.29 19.08 -5.81
C SER A 68 7.16 18.25 -4.52
N ILE A 69 7.72 17.03 -4.51
CA ILE A 69 7.72 16.17 -3.31
C ILE A 69 8.41 16.89 -2.14
N ASP A 70 9.46 17.65 -2.43
CA ASP A 70 10.20 18.46 -1.45
C ASP A 70 9.31 19.56 -0.83
N ALA A 71 8.49 20.25 -1.63
CA ALA A 71 7.57 21.28 -1.13
C ALA A 71 6.43 20.73 -0.26
N LEU A 72 6.20 19.41 -0.26
CA LEU A 72 5.19 18.76 0.57
C LEU A 72 5.71 18.42 1.97
N ASP A 73 7.02 18.48 2.22
CA ASP A 73 7.65 18.13 3.50
C ASP A 73 7.26 16.72 4.01
N ILE A 74 7.09 15.78 3.07
CA ILE A 74 6.66 14.39 3.37
C ILE A 74 7.82 13.38 3.32
N ILE A 75 9.03 13.82 2.96
CA ILE A 75 10.21 12.95 2.89
C ILE A 75 10.75 12.77 4.31
N SER A 76 10.63 11.55 4.85
CA SER A 76 11.32 11.21 6.08
C SER A 76 12.81 10.95 5.81
N LEU A 77 13.68 11.59 6.59
CA LEU A 77 15.12 11.32 6.61
C LEU A 77 15.49 10.24 7.65
N GLU A 78 14.52 9.75 8.41
CA GLU A 78 14.71 8.65 9.35
C GLU A 78 14.39 7.33 8.64
N PHE A 79 15.43 6.69 8.11
CA PHE A 79 15.35 5.38 7.46
C PHE A 79 16.53 4.49 7.87
N LEU A 80 16.31 3.17 7.81
CA LEU A 80 17.35 2.18 8.04
C LEU A 80 18.08 1.87 6.73
N ALA A 81 19.40 2.03 6.72
CA ALA A 81 20.25 1.61 5.61
C ALA A 81 21.35 0.67 6.11
N VAL A 82 21.69 -0.35 5.31
CA VAL A 82 22.70 -1.35 5.66
C VAL A 82 23.55 -1.72 4.45
N GLY A 83 24.83 -2.01 4.69
CA GLY A 83 25.72 -2.57 3.68
C GLY A 83 25.35 -3.99 3.31
N TYR A 84 25.65 -4.39 2.07
CA TYR A 84 25.28 -5.69 1.49
C TYR A 84 25.73 -6.92 2.32
N HIS A 85 26.85 -6.82 3.03
CA HIS A 85 27.48 -7.99 3.65
C HIS A 85 26.77 -8.53 4.90
N PHE A 86 26.03 -7.70 5.65
CA PHE A 86 25.41 -8.14 6.92
C PHE A 86 24.01 -7.53 7.18
N PRO A 87 23.01 -7.73 6.30
CA PRO A 87 21.73 -7.04 6.38
C PRO A 87 20.75 -7.65 7.41
N VAL A 88 21.00 -8.86 7.91
CA VAL A 88 20.02 -9.69 8.64
C VAL A 88 19.46 -9.01 9.89
N GLY A 89 20.30 -8.34 10.68
CA GLY A 89 19.87 -7.65 11.90
C GLY A 89 18.95 -6.46 11.59
N ALA A 90 19.31 -5.67 10.57
CA ALA A 90 18.50 -4.54 10.13
C ALA A 90 17.15 -5.02 9.56
N ILE A 91 17.15 -6.08 8.74
CA ILE A 91 15.91 -6.65 8.18
C ILE A 91 15.00 -7.17 9.29
N SER A 92 15.57 -7.86 10.29
CA SER A 92 14.80 -8.41 11.41
C SER A 92 14.13 -7.30 12.22
N ARG A 93 14.83 -6.19 12.45
CA ARG A 93 14.26 -5.00 13.08
C ARG A 93 13.15 -4.37 12.23
N ALA A 94 13.40 -4.16 10.94
CA ALA A 94 12.43 -3.58 10.03
C ALA A 94 11.16 -4.43 9.90
N LEU A 95 11.28 -5.75 9.99
CA LEU A 95 10.13 -6.65 10.02
C LEU A 95 9.24 -6.42 11.26
N VAL A 96 9.85 -6.22 12.44
CA VAL A 96 9.13 -5.92 13.69
C VAL A 96 8.47 -4.54 13.60
N ASP A 97 9.22 -3.56 13.11
CA ASP A 97 8.77 -2.17 13.00
C ASP A 97 7.83 -1.95 11.80
N GLN A 98 7.64 -2.96 10.95
CA GLN A 98 6.86 -2.92 9.71
C GLN A 98 7.35 -1.82 8.75
N THR A 99 8.68 -1.67 8.67
CA THR A 99 9.37 -0.71 7.81
C THR A 99 10.25 -1.44 6.78
N SER A 100 10.92 -0.69 5.91
CA SER A 100 11.88 -1.20 4.93
C SER A 100 13.32 -0.89 5.33
N VAL A 101 14.27 -1.62 4.74
CA VAL A 101 15.70 -1.36 4.86
C VAL A 101 16.26 -1.08 3.48
N ALA A 102 16.96 0.04 3.33
CA ALA A 102 17.75 0.34 2.16
C ALA A 102 19.06 -0.47 2.17
N VAL A 103 19.35 -1.21 1.11
CA VAL A 103 20.65 -1.85 0.93
C VAL A 103 21.52 -0.93 0.09
N VAL A 104 22.68 -0.55 0.64
CA VAL A 104 23.61 0.39 0.00
C VAL A 104 24.97 -0.24 -0.24
N ASP A 105 25.68 0.27 -1.25
CA ASP A 105 27.09 -0.02 -1.45
C ASP A 105 27.99 0.88 -0.59
N ASP A 106 29.31 0.66 -0.70
CA ASP A 106 30.32 1.40 0.07
C ASP A 106 30.35 2.90 -0.25
N TYR A 107 29.72 3.33 -1.35
CA TYR A 107 29.59 4.74 -1.74
C TYR A 107 28.25 5.34 -1.31
N GLY A 108 27.40 4.58 -0.61
CA GLY A 108 26.07 5.02 -0.18
C GLY A 108 25.01 4.98 -1.28
N THR A 109 25.27 4.30 -2.39
CA THR A 109 24.31 4.16 -3.50
C THR A 109 23.40 2.96 -3.27
N LEU A 110 22.10 3.12 -3.49
CA LEU A 110 21.11 2.03 -3.38
C LEU A 110 21.41 0.92 -4.41
N ARG A 111 21.35 -0.35 -3.97
CA ARG A 111 21.59 -1.55 -4.78
C ARG A 111 20.35 -2.41 -4.95
#